data_AF-A0A1F3NT18-F1
#
_entry.id   AF-A0A1F3NT18-F1
#
_cell.length_a   1.000
_cell.length_b   1.000
_cell.length_c   1.000
_cell.angle_alpha   90.00
_cell.angle_beta   90.00
_cell.angle_gamma   90.00
#
_symmetry.space_group_name_H-M   'P 1'
#
loop_
_entity.id
_entity.type
_entity.pdbx_description
1 polymer ?
#
loop_
_entity_poly.entity_id
_entity_poly.type
_entity_poly.pdbx_seq_one_letter_code
_entity_poly.pdbx_strand_id
1 'polypeptide(L)'
;MKKICTICAISALMISGFSQQPGFRLNEQEYFENSGVNVMAFQDIYPEGHQGGVAVIMHGMRIATNGDIRLDETPGQWQPIPKQKKRIADQKGNTITTYLTYPDSAINRRGFNPVFYPDLYFNYTVRTRAEEGSIIITVDLDRPVPAEFLGKVGFNMELFPGILFGKTWLMDNKSGIFPRQANGPGMYDKNGDLVAAEPMAYGKQFFVAPEDDLLRLKIESKTGDLQLIDGRYVHNNGWFVVRSLVAGGATKDAVEWIITPNAVNGWISDPVIHISQIGYSTSQQKYALIELDKNDQQRENIELVRIGSDGKQQTVTSMKPSEWGKFLRYNYLKFDFTSITKEGVYLVKYGQQKSQPFRIAEDVFKRNVWQPTLEYFLPVQMCHMRINEKYRVWHNMCHMDDARMAPVDTNHFDGYVQGKSTLTKYKSGEHVPGLNIGGWHDAGDIDLRIESQSGEVYILVRAYEAFDVDYDETSVDQHSRIVEIHQPDGKPDILQQIEHGALSIVGGYRNLGRLYRGIICPTLRQYVMLGDASGMTDGLINNPAIPDDRWVFTEENPGRELTTAAHLAAASRVLKGFNDTL
;
A
#
# COMPACT_ATOMS: atom_id res chain seq x y z
N MET A 1 -17.48 35.01 -80.13
CA MET A 1 -17.33 33.74 -79.39
C MET A 1 -15.97 33.78 -78.70
N LYS A 2 -15.95 33.99 -77.38
CA LYS A 2 -15.59 33.03 -76.30
C LYS A 2 -14.08 32.71 -76.25
N LYS A 3 -13.35 32.79 -75.14
CA LYS A 3 -13.52 33.34 -73.77
C LYS A 3 -12.08 33.35 -73.22
N ILE A 4 -11.63 34.45 -72.63
CA ILE A 4 -10.37 34.53 -71.87
C ILE A 4 -10.63 33.92 -70.49
N CYS A 5 -9.88 32.88 -70.12
CA CYS A 5 -9.96 32.25 -68.80
C CYS A 5 -8.85 32.80 -67.89
N THR A 6 -9.23 33.70 -67.00
CA THR A 6 -8.42 34.15 -65.86
C THR A 6 -8.38 33.04 -64.81
N ILE A 7 -7.19 32.56 -64.46
CA ILE A 7 -6.98 31.64 -63.33
C ILE A 7 -6.70 32.50 -62.08
N CYS A 8 -7.67 32.59 -61.18
CA CYS A 8 -7.45 33.12 -59.83
C CYS A 8 -6.88 32.02 -58.93
N ALA A 9 -5.64 32.18 -58.48
CA ALA A 9 -5.08 31.39 -57.39
C ALA A 9 -5.63 31.92 -56.05
N ILE A 10 -6.47 31.13 -55.39
CA ILE A 10 -6.91 31.38 -54.01
C ILE A 10 -5.93 30.68 -53.08
N SER A 11 -5.04 31.48 -52.49
CA SER A 11 -4.18 31.04 -51.38
C SER A 11 -5.03 30.97 -50.11
N ALA A 12 -5.45 29.78 -49.72
CA ALA A 12 -6.06 29.55 -48.41
C ALA A 12 -4.97 29.58 -47.34
N LEU A 13 -4.83 30.71 -46.64
CA LEU A 13 -4.14 30.77 -45.35
C LEU A 13 -4.93 29.91 -44.36
N MET A 14 -4.47 28.69 -44.13
CA MET A 14 -4.82 27.92 -42.94
C MET A 14 -4.18 28.63 -41.75
N ILE A 15 -4.94 29.52 -41.11
CA ILE A 15 -4.65 29.97 -39.76
C ILE A 15 -4.90 28.75 -38.88
N SER A 16 -3.85 27.97 -38.60
CA SER A 16 -3.84 27.04 -37.49
C SER A 16 -4.04 27.87 -36.22
N GLY A 17 -5.29 27.99 -35.80
CA GLY A 17 -5.63 28.51 -34.49
C GLY A 17 -4.87 27.66 -33.48
N PHE A 18 -3.89 28.27 -32.80
CA PHE A 18 -3.38 27.72 -31.56
C PHE A 18 -4.58 27.59 -30.63
N SER A 19 -5.15 26.38 -30.54
CA SER A 19 -6.11 26.08 -29.49
C SER A 19 -5.39 26.38 -28.19
N GLN A 20 -5.84 27.42 -27.49
CA GLN A 20 -5.39 27.73 -26.15
C GLN A 20 -5.55 26.44 -25.34
N GLN A 21 -4.44 25.94 -24.80
CA GLN A 21 -4.45 24.76 -23.94
C GLN A 21 -5.51 25.01 -22.85
N PRO A 22 -6.55 24.17 -22.72
CA PRO A 22 -7.48 24.33 -21.63
C PRO A 22 -6.68 24.26 -20.33
N GLY A 23 -6.83 25.27 -19.47
CA GLY A 23 -6.20 25.25 -18.16
C GLY A 23 -6.84 24.21 -17.24
N PHE A 24 -6.24 24.02 -16.07
CA PHE A 24 -6.86 23.23 -15.01
C PHE A 24 -8.20 23.83 -14.60
N ARG A 25 -9.19 22.94 -14.45
CA ARG A 25 -10.51 23.27 -13.90
C ARG A 25 -10.84 22.36 -12.73
N LEU A 26 -11.43 22.91 -11.68
CA LEU A 26 -12.02 22.17 -10.59
C LEU A 26 -13.36 21.59 -11.03
N ASN A 27 -13.48 20.26 -11.03
CA ASN A 27 -14.67 19.58 -11.54
C ASN A 27 -15.72 19.28 -10.45
N GLU A 28 -16.80 18.62 -10.85
CA GLU A 28 -17.92 18.21 -9.97
C GLU A 28 -17.54 17.15 -8.94
N GLN A 29 -16.45 16.43 -9.16
CA GLN A 29 -15.88 15.48 -8.20
C GLN A 29 -14.83 16.12 -7.29
N GLU A 30 -14.74 17.46 -7.33
CA GLU A 30 -13.91 18.29 -6.46
C GLU A 30 -12.39 18.05 -6.57
N TYR A 31 -11.88 17.71 -7.75
CA TYR A 31 -10.45 17.75 -8.06
C TYR A 31 -10.17 18.57 -9.32
N PHE A 32 -8.94 19.04 -9.46
CA PHE A 32 -8.49 19.75 -10.66
C PHE A 32 -8.19 18.77 -11.78
N GLU A 33 -8.62 19.09 -12.99
CA GLU A 33 -8.34 18.27 -14.18
C GLU A 33 -7.87 19.11 -15.35
N ASN A 34 -6.91 18.56 -16.11
CA ASN A 34 -6.46 19.07 -17.40
C ASN A 34 -5.86 17.91 -18.21
N SER A 35 -6.46 17.57 -19.36
CA SER A 35 -5.92 16.66 -20.39
C SER A 35 -5.00 15.53 -19.86
N GLY A 36 -5.60 14.53 -19.20
CA GLY A 36 -4.87 13.38 -18.64
C GLY A 36 -4.23 13.60 -17.27
N VAL A 37 -4.19 14.84 -16.76
CA VAL A 37 -3.67 15.17 -15.43
C VAL A 37 -4.81 15.47 -14.46
N ASN A 38 -4.69 14.95 -13.24
CA ASN A 38 -5.58 15.24 -12.13
C ASN A 38 -4.78 15.67 -10.90
N VAL A 39 -5.21 16.75 -10.25
CA VAL A 39 -4.64 17.20 -8.99
C VAL A 39 -5.71 17.19 -7.92
N MET A 40 -5.52 16.32 -6.93
CA MET A 40 -6.37 16.23 -5.75
C MET A 40 -5.75 17.08 -4.66
N ALA A 41 -6.58 17.75 -3.87
CA ALA A 41 -6.12 18.50 -2.70
C ALA A 41 -7.01 18.13 -1.52
N PHE A 42 -6.43 17.41 -0.54
CA PHE A 42 -7.03 17.05 0.74
C PHE A 42 -8.35 16.28 0.61
N GLN A 43 -8.48 15.49 -0.45
CA GLN A 43 -9.68 14.72 -0.78
C GLN A 43 -9.70 13.36 -0.08
N ASP A 44 -8.52 12.75 0.06
CA ASP A 44 -8.20 11.58 0.85
C ASP A 44 -7.20 11.95 1.97
N ILE A 45 -7.21 11.18 3.07
CA ILE A 45 -6.28 11.40 4.19
C ILE A 45 -5.87 10.06 4.82
N TYR A 46 -4.75 9.54 4.31
CA TYR A 46 -3.98 8.43 4.85
C TYR A 46 -2.48 8.64 4.54
N PRO A 47 -1.87 9.71 5.09
CA PRO A 47 -0.53 10.14 4.73
C PRO A 47 0.54 9.09 5.04
N GLU A 48 0.31 8.25 6.05
CA GLU A 48 1.18 7.12 6.40
C GLU A 48 1.27 6.08 5.27
N GLY A 49 0.22 5.95 4.46
CA GLY A 49 0.19 5.11 3.24
C GLY A 49 0.50 5.88 1.95
N HIS A 50 1.12 7.06 2.07
CA HIS A 50 1.44 7.95 0.94
C HIS A 50 0.19 8.47 0.20
N GLN A 51 -0.90 8.73 0.91
CA GLN A 51 -2.16 9.23 0.33
C GLN A 51 -2.67 10.44 1.12
N GLY A 52 -2.65 11.63 0.54
CA GLY A 52 -3.25 12.82 1.14
C GLY A 52 -2.59 14.11 0.72
N GLY A 53 -2.90 15.20 1.42
CA GLY A 53 -2.41 16.53 1.06
C GLY A 53 -2.74 16.89 -0.39
N VAL A 54 -1.81 17.54 -1.09
CA VAL A 54 -1.87 17.70 -2.54
C VAL A 54 -1.22 16.50 -3.24
N ALA A 55 -1.96 15.90 -4.18
CA ALA A 55 -1.51 14.76 -4.97
C ALA A 55 -1.70 15.01 -6.47
N VAL A 56 -0.75 14.54 -7.28
CA VAL A 56 -0.71 14.74 -8.73
C VAL A 56 -0.68 13.37 -9.42
N ILE A 57 -1.71 13.11 -10.21
CA ILE A 57 -1.85 11.94 -11.06
C ILE A 57 -1.71 12.40 -12.51
N MET A 58 -0.74 11.88 -13.24
CA MET A 58 -0.47 12.22 -14.64
C MET A 58 -0.64 10.96 -15.48
N HIS A 59 -1.53 11.02 -16.48
CA HIS A 59 -1.69 9.97 -17.49
C HIS A 59 -1.86 8.57 -16.88
N GLY A 60 -2.70 8.46 -15.83
CA GLY A 60 -2.96 7.21 -15.11
C GLY A 60 -1.97 6.86 -14.00
N MET A 61 -0.91 7.65 -13.81
CA MET A 61 0.16 7.38 -12.84
C MET A 61 0.17 8.39 -11.70
N ARG A 62 0.15 7.94 -10.44
CA ARG A 62 0.33 8.82 -9.28
C ARG A 62 1.81 9.15 -9.10
N ILE A 63 2.21 10.34 -9.54
CA ILE A 63 3.61 10.79 -9.52
C ILE A 63 3.98 11.45 -8.20
N ALA A 64 3.06 12.24 -7.64
CA ALA A 64 3.31 12.98 -6.42
C ALA A 64 2.12 12.94 -5.45
N THR A 65 2.37 13.05 -4.15
CA THR A 65 1.37 12.96 -3.07
C THR A 65 1.85 13.70 -1.82
N ASN A 66 1.02 13.72 -0.78
CA ASN A 66 1.37 14.19 0.56
C ASN A 66 1.83 15.66 0.63
N GLY A 67 1.48 16.48 -0.36
CA GLY A 67 1.76 17.92 -0.41
C GLY A 67 1.13 18.68 0.76
N ASP A 68 1.87 18.86 1.86
CA ASP A 68 1.38 19.48 3.10
C ASP A 68 2.53 19.96 4.01
N ILE A 69 2.20 20.71 5.06
CA ILE A 69 3.15 21.04 6.14
C ILE A 69 3.49 19.78 6.94
N ARG A 70 4.79 19.54 7.13
CA ARG A 70 5.36 18.45 7.94
C ARG A 70 6.34 19.01 8.96
N LEU A 71 6.49 18.28 10.07
CA LEU A 71 7.42 18.63 11.15
C LEU A 71 8.81 17.99 10.99
N ASP A 72 8.97 17.11 10.00
CA ASP A 72 10.19 16.36 9.71
C ASP A 72 10.59 16.50 8.22
N GLU A 73 11.89 16.32 7.95
CA GLU A 73 12.48 16.33 6.61
C GLU A 73 11.87 15.26 5.71
N THR A 74 11.79 14.04 6.22
CA THR A 74 11.28 12.86 5.51
C THR A 74 10.40 12.06 6.47
N PRO A 75 9.12 12.43 6.66
CA PRO A 75 8.26 11.78 7.63
C PRO A 75 7.98 10.32 7.26
N GLY A 76 8.01 9.44 8.24
CA GLY A 76 7.56 8.05 8.13
C GLY A 76 6.15 7.85 8.71
N GLN A 77 5.80 6.59 8.95
CA GLN A 77 4.46 6.17 9.38
C GLN A 77 4.06 6.62 10.80
N TRP A 78 5.00 6.84 11.72
CA TRP A 78 4.71 7.23 13.11
C TRP A 78 5.06 8.69 13.42
N GLN A 79 5.29 9.49 12.39
CA GLN A 79 5.66 10.90 12.51
C GLN A 79 4.42 11.80 12.61
N PRO A 80 4.53 13.00 13.22
CA PRO A 80 3.44 13.97 13.33
C PRO A 80 2.76 14.33 12.00
N ILE A 81 1.48 14.00 11.89
CA ILE A 81 0.61 14.41 10.77
C ILE A 81 -0.43 15.45 11.23
N PRO A 82 -0.87 16.36 10.35
CA PRO A 82 -1.86 17.36 10.72
C PRO A 82 -3.27 16.76 10.75
N LYS A 83 -4.15 17.37 11.55
CA LYS A 83 -5.58 17.10 11.49
C LYS A 83 -6.25 18.02 10.47
N GLN A 84 -6.89 17.44 9.46
CA GLN A 84 -7.79 18.17 8.57
C GLN A 84 -9.08 18.55 9.32
N LYS A 85 -9.36 19.84 9.44
CA LYS A 85 -10.54 20.38 10.16
C LYS A 85 -11.70 20.64 9.23
N LYS A 86 -11.42 21.26 8.08
CA LYS A 86 -12.43 21.67 7.11
C LYS A 86 -11.80 21.74 5.73
N ARG A 87 -12.56 21.38 4.70
CA ARG A 87 -12.21 21.54 3.29
C ARG A 87 -13.36 22.22 2.56
N ILE A 88 -13.05 23.14 1.67
CA ILE A 88 -14.01 23.89 0.87
C ILE A 88 -13.54 23.86 -0.58
N ALA A 89 -14.33 23.26 -1.47
CA ALA A 89 -14.13 23.32 -2.91
C ALA A 89 -14.99 24.43 -3.50
N ASP A 90 -14.36 25.47 -4.05
CA ASP A 90 -15.02 26.56 -4.77
C ASP A 90 -14.74 26.42 -6.27
N GLN A 91 -15.69 25.81 -6.98
CA GLN A 91 -15.61 25.63 -8.42
C GLN A 91 -15.58 26.96 -9.19
N LYS A 92 -16.31 27.98 -8.72
CA LYS A 92 -16.35 29.29 -9.39
C LYS A 92 -15.02 30.02 -9.26
N GLY A 93 -14.41 29.93 -8.08
CA GLY A 93 -13.07 30.45 -7.80
C GLY A 93 -11.93 29.54 -8.26
N ASN A 94 -12.22 28.37 -8.84
CA ASN A 94 -11.24 27.36 -9.25
C ASN A 94 -10.21 27.04 -8.14
N THR A 95 -10.70 26.93 -6.89
CA THR A 95 -9.87 26.90 -5.68
C THR A 95 -10.40 25.87 -4.68
N ILE A 96 -9.48 25.16 -4.02
CA ILE A 96 -9.74 24.33 -2.84
C ILE A 96 -9.03 24.99 -1.65
N THR A 97 -9.76 25.20 -0.55
CA THR A 97 -9.21 25.73 0.71
C THR A 97 -9.37 24.70 1.82
N THR A 98 -8.27 24.31 2.44
CA THR A 98 -8.24 23.34 3.54
C THR A 98 -7.67 23.98 4.80
N TYR A 99 -8.35 23.76 5.92
CA TYR A 99 -7.96 24.22 7.24
C TYR A 99 -7.43 23.04 8.04
N LEU A 100 -6.22 23.17 8.55
CA LEU A 100 -5.49 22.12 9.25
C LEU A 100 -4.96 22.61 10.60
N THR A 101 -4.65 21.67 11.47
CA THR A 101 -4.09 21.96 12.80
C THR A 101 -3.09 20.91 13.25
N TYR A 102 -2.09 21.36 14.00
CA TYR A 102 -1.20 20.52 14.79
C TYR A 102 -1.45 20.78 16.28
N PRO A 103 -1.47 19.74 17.15
CA PRO A 103 -1.42 18.31 16.83
C PRO A 103 -2.80 17.75 16.45
N ASP A 104 -2.86 16.53 15.90
CA ASP A 104 -4.11 15.75 15.95
C ASP A 104 -4.27 15.11 17.34
N SER A 105 -5.08 15.73 18.18
CA SER A 105 -5.38 15.21 19.52
C SER A 105 -6.01 13.82 19.50
N ALA A 106 -6.60 13.35 18.40
CA ALA A 106 -7.21 12.02 18.33
C ALA A 106 -6.18 10.89 18.42
N ILE A 107 -4.97 11.11 17.88
CA ILE A 107 -3.90 10.10 17.81
C ILE A 107 -2.67 10.47 18.64
N ASN A 108 -2.64 11.67 19.24
CA ASN A 108 -1.55 12.07 20.13
C ASN A 108 -1.46 11.16 21.36
N ARG A 109 -0.43 10.30 21.41
CA ARG A 109 -0.15 9.32 22.49
C ARG A 109 -1.27 8.31 22.74
N ARG A 110 -2.18 8.08 21.78
CA ARG A 110 -3.30 7.14 21.93
C ARG A 110 -3.83 6.64 20.58
N GLY A 111 -4.64 5.59 20.62
CA GLY A 111 -5.33 5.05 19.46
C GLY A 111 -4.59 3.87 18.84
N PHE A 112 -4.88 3.57 17.58
CA PHE A 112 -4.33 2.40 16.88
C PHE A 112 -2.81 2.52 16.68
N ASN A 113 -2.35 3.64 16.12
CA ASN A 113 -0.94 3.99 16.05
C ASN A 113 -0.71 5.31 16.79
N PRO A 114 -0.37 5.27 18.09
CA PRO A 114 -0.07 6.48 18.85
C PRO A 114 1.07 7.27 18.22
N VAL A 115 0.82 8.55 17.94
CA VAL A 115 1.83 9.49 17.43
C VAL A 115 2.26 10.42 18.56
N PHE A 116 3.55 10.68 18.67
CA PHE A 116 4.09 11.62 19.65
C PHE A 116 4.32 12.98 19.00
N TYR A 117 3.47 13.94 19.33
CA TYR A 117 3.63 15.30 18.84
C TYR A 117 4.57 16.10 19.74
N PRO A 118 5.42 16.98 19.16
CA PRO A 118 6.13 17.98 19.94
C PRO A 118 5.14 19.01 20.52
N ASP A 119 5.60 19.81 21.48
CA ASP A 119 4.84 20.93 22.07
C ASP A 119 4.72 22.11 21.08
N LEU A 120 4.08 21.85 19.94
CA LEU A 120 3.88 22.79 18.86
C LEU A 120 2.39 22.82 18.48
N TYR A 121 1.78 23.99 18.65
CA TYR A 121 0.39 24.23 18.29
C TYR A 121 0.30 25.39 17.30
N PHE A 122 -0.24 25.09 16.12
CA PHE A 122 -0.62 26.13 15.15
C PHE A 122 -1.73 25.62 14.26
N ASN A 123 -2.51 26.58 13.76
CA ASN A 123 -3.49 26.36 12.72
C ASN A 123 -2.96 26.95 11.43
N TYR A 124 -3.30 26.32 10.31
CA TYR A 124 -2.90 26.83 9.02
C TYR A 124 -3.94 26.53 7.97
N THR A 125 -3.85 27.27 6.88
CA THR A 125 -4.73 27.13 5.73
C THR A 125 -3.89 26.87 4.51
N VAL A 126 -4.20 25.79 3.80
CA VAL A 126 -3.63 25.51 2.48
C VAL A 126 -4.66 25.90 1.44
N ARG A 127 -4.30 26.80 0.52
CA ARG A 127 -5.10 27.14 -0.66
C ARG A 127 -4.44 26.54 -1.88
N THR A 128 -5.18 25.70 -2.60
CA THR A 128 -4.77 25.14 -3.89
C THR A 128 -5.65 25.74 -4.96
N ARG A 129 -5.07 26.44 -5.94
CA ARG A 129 -5.81 27.15 -6.99
C ARG A 129 -5.25 26.82 -8.35
N ALA A 130 -6.12 26.62 -9.32
CA ALA A 130 -5.70 26.41 -10.69
C ALA A 130 -5.58 27.75 -11.45
N GLU A 131 -4.43 27.94 -12.10
CA GLU A 131 -4.15 29.06 -13.00
C GLU A 131 -3.54 28.52 -14.29
N GLU A 132 -4.27 28.63 -15.41
CA GLU A 132 -3.84 28.11 -16.71
C GLU A 132 -3.39 26.63 -16.60
N GLY A 133 -2.19 26.30 -17.08
CA GLY A 133 -1.60 24.95 -16.99
C GLY A 133 -0.96 24.61 -15.64
N SER A 134 -1.16 25.42 -14.60
CA SER A 134 -0.50 25.26 -13.30
C SER A 134 -1.47 25.20 -12.13
N ILE A 135 -0.97 24.64 -11.03
CA ILE A 135 -1.60 24.65 -9.71
C ILE A 135 -0.73 25.48 -8.78
N ILE A 136 -1.30 26.52 -8.19
CA ILE A 136 -0.66 27.35 -7.18
C ILE A 136 -1.10 26.87 -5.81
N ILE A 137 -0.13 26.62 -4.95
CA ILE A 137 -0.35 26.23 -3.55
C ILE A 137 0.20 27.34 -2.68
N THR A 138 -0.64 27.90 -1.81
CA THR A 138 -0.19 28.80 -0.75
C THR A 138 -0.55 28.30 0.65
N VAL A 139 0.31 28.61 1.61
CA VAL A 139 0.12 28.25 3.03
C VAL A 139 0.13 29.50 3.89
N ASP A 140 -0.96 29.74 4.59
CA ASP A 140 -1.06 30.77 5.64
C ASP A 140 -1.06 30.11 7.02
N LEU A 141 -0.23 30.59 7.94
CA LEU A 141 -0.19 30.17 9.34
C LEU A 141 -0.90 31.19 10.24
N ASP A 142 -1.55 30.74 11.32
CA ASP A 142 -2.17 31.63 12.31
C ASP A 142 -1.15 32.38 13.18
N ARG A 143 0.09 31.86 13.25
CA ARG A 143 1.24 32.42 13.96
C ARG A 143 2.55 31.97 13.31
N PRO A 144 3.66 32.68 13.53
CA PRO A 144 4.97 32.25 13.04
C PRO A 144 5.39 30.90 13.62
N VAL A 145 6.17 30.13 12.86
CA VAL A 145 6.85 28.94 13.38
C VAL A 145 7.84 29.36 14.47
N PRO A 146 7.81 28.75 15.67
CA PRO A 146 8.75 29.06 16.74
C PRO A 146 10.21 28.80 16.34
N ALA A 147 11.14 29.55 16.93
CA ALA A 147 12.55 29.55 16.53
C ALA A 147 13.20 28.15 16.58
N GLU A 148 12.81 27.34 17.56
CA GLU A 148 13.31 25.98 17.78
C GLU A 148 12.85 24.96 16.71
N PHE A 149 11.84 25.30 15.90
CA PHE A 149 11.33 24.48 14.80
C PHE A 149 11.73 25.00 13.41
N LEU A 150 12.43 26.15 13.35
CA LEU A 150 13.00 26.64 12.09
C LEU A 150 14.05 25.65 11.56
N GLY A 151 14.02 25.40 10.26
CA GLY A 151 14.84 24.35 9.64
C GLY A 151 14.19 22.97 9.62
N LYS A 152 13.21 22.69 10.50
CA LYS A 152 12.48 21.42 10.54
C LYS A 152 11.11 21.52 9.86
N VAL A 153 10.33 22.55 10.17
CA VAL A 153 8.98 22.72 9.59
C VAL A 153 9.06 23.16 8.13
N GLY A 154 8.42 22.41 7.25
CA GLY A 154 8.40 22.70 5.83
C GLY A 154 7.16 22.14 5.14
N PHE A 155 6.89 22.66 3.95
CA PHE A 155 5.92 22.04 3.04
C PHE A 155 6.65 20.96 2.24
N ASN A 156 6.17 19.73 2.35
CA ASN A 156 6.78 18.55 1.75
C ASN A 156 5.81 17.96 0.73
N MET A 157 6.34 17.39 -0.35
CA MET A 157 5.61 16.58 -1.31
C MET A 157 6.45 15.35 -1.68
N GLU A 158 5.82 14.20 -1.76
CA GLU A 158 6.48 12.92 -1.98
C GLU A 158 6.31 12.47 -3.43
N LEU A 159 7.39 12.00 -4.07
CA LEU A 159 7.42 11.53 -5.45
C LEU A 159 7.66 10.01 -5.49
N PHE A 160 6.82 9.29 -6.25
CA PHE A 160 6.83 7.83 -6.23
C PHE A 160 8.11 7.23 -6.84
N PRO A 161 8.94 6.52 -6.05
CA PRO A 161 10.23 6.06 -6.54
C PRO A 161 10.15 5.06 -7.69
N GLY A 162 9.17 4.14 -7.65
CA GLY A 162 9.04 3.05 -8.64
C GLY A 162 8.88 3.53 -10.08
N ILE A 163 8.24 4.68 -10.29
CA ILE A 163 8.05 5.29 -11.62
C ILE A 163 9.29 6.13 -12.02
N LEU A 164 9.98 6.71 -11.04
CA LEU A 164 11.04 7.68 -11.28
C LEU A 164 12.44 7.06 -11.35
N PHE A 165 12.64 5.82 -10.91
CA PHE A 165 13.97 5.19 -10.99
C PHE A 165 14.58 5.25 -12.40
N GLY A 166 15.80 5.77 -12.47
CA GLY A 166 16.53 5.95 -13.72
C GLY A 166 16.09 7.17 -14.57
N LYS A 167 15.04 7.89 -14.17
CA LYS A 167 14.63 9.16 -14.80
C LYS A 167 15.53 10.31 -14.35
N THR A 168 15.62 11.35 -15.18
CA THR A 168 16.42 12.53 -14.87
C THR A 168 15.67 13.52 -14.00
N TRP A 169 16.42 14.34 -13.27
CA TRP A 169 15.92 15.53 -12.61
C TRP A 169 16.85 16.70 -12.84
N LEU A 170 16.30 17.92 -12.88
CA LEU A 170 17.07 19.17 -12.88
C LEU A 170 16.56 20.06 -11.76
N MET A 171 17.48 20.74 -11.08
CA MET A 171 17.15 21.76 -10.09
C MET A 171 18.04 22.97 -10.33
N ASP A 172 17.47 24.04 -10.90
CA ASP A 172 18.19 25.19 -11.46
C ASP A 172 19.35 24.77 -12.39
N ASN A 173 20.61 24.94 -11.96
CA ASN A 173 21.81 24.59 -12.71
C ASN A 173 22.39 23.20 -12.36
N LYS A 174 21.72 22.45 -11.48
CA LYS A 174 22.09 21.09 -11.08
C LYS A 174 21.23 20.07 -11.80
N SER A 175 21.74 18.86 -11.94
CA SER A 175 21.01 17.73 -12.51
C SER A 175 21.47 16.41 -11.92
N GLY A 176 20.67 15.38 -12.09
CA GLY A 176 21.02 14.02 -11.72
C GLY A 176 19.99 13.01 -12.19
N ILE A 177 20.11 11.80 -11.64
CA ILE A 177 19.22 10.67 -11.91
C ILE A 177 18.62 10.21 -10.59
N PHE A 178 17.35 9.85 -10.57
CA PHE A 178 16.73 9.23 -9.40
C PHE A 178 17.30 7.81 -9.18
N PRO A 179 18.02 7.56 -8.08
CA PRO A 179 18.73 6.30 -7.89
C PRO A 179 17.80 5.18 -7.44
N ARG A 180 18.10 3.93 -7.85
CA ARG A 180 17.35 2.74 -7.35
C ARG A 180 17.60 2.48 -5.86
N GLN A 181 18.80 2.78 -5.38
CA GLN A 181 19.24 2.59 -4.01
C GLN A 181 19.46 3.95 -3.34
N ALA A 182 19.04 4.08 -2.08
CA ALA A 182 19.28 5.28 -1.30
C ALA A 182 20.78 5.41 -1.01
N ASN A 183 21.33 6.61 -1.18
CA ASN A 183 22.76 6.88 -0.95
C ASN A 183 22.93 7.97 0.09
N GLY A 184 23.99 7.86 0.89
CA GLY A 184 24.37 8.88 1.86
C GLY A 184 25.18 10.03 1.24
N PRO A 185 25.69 10.94 2.09
CA PRO A 185 25.71 10.87 3.55
C PRO A 185 24.38 11.24 4.23
N GLY A 186 24.26 10.95 5.52
CA GLY A 186 23.10 11.29 6.35
C GLY A 186 23.26 12.63 7.07
N MET A 187 22.12 13.29 7.32
CA MET A 187 22.01 14.46 8.20
C MET A 187 21.56 14.03 9.60
N TYR A 188 22.13 14.69 10.61
CA TYR A 188 21.87 14.43 12.01
C TYR A 188 21.36 15.70 12.69
N ASP A 189 20.45 15.54 13.65
CA ASP A 189 20.00 16.67 14.45
C ASP A 189 20.91 16.92 15.67
N LYS A 190 20.55 17.91 16.49
CA LYS A 190 21.33 18.31 17.67
C LYS A 190 21.50 17.21 18.73
N ASN A 191 20.64 16.19 18.72
CA ASN A 191 20.71 15.05 19.63
C ASN A 191 21.57 13.91 19.04
N GLY A 192 22.00 14.03 17.79
CA GLY A 192 22.74 12.98 17.07
C GLY A 192 21.83 11.96 16.39
N ASP A 193 20.53 12.22 16.30
CA ASP A 193 19.58 11.33 15.62
C ASP A 193 19.65 11.53 14.10
N LEU A 194 19.64 10.44 13.34
CA LEU A 194 19.59 10.48 11.88
C LEU A 194 18.20 10.95 11.42
N VAL A 195 18.12 12.09 10.73
CA VAL A 195 16.84 12.72 10.36
C VAL A 195 16.53 12.69 8.85
N ALA A 196 17.55 12.61 8.00
CA ALA A 196 17.40 12.56 6.54
C ALA A 196 18.72 12.17 5.85
N ALA A 197 18.68 11.91 4.54
CA ALA A 197 19.86 12.02 3.69
C ALA A 197 20.19 13.50 3.42
N GLU A 198 21.46 13.82 3.13
CA GLU A 198 21.78 15.13 2.54
C GLU A 198 20.95 15.36 1.26
N PRO A 199 20.37 16.56 1.05
CA PRO A 199 19.60 16.82 -0.15
C PRO A 199 20.44 16.65 -1.42
N MET A 200 19.90 15.90 -2.36
CA MET A 200 20.47 15.66 -3.69
C MET A 200 20.66 16.98 -4.47
N ALA A 201 19.79 17.97 -4.21
CA ALA A 201 19.93 19.32 -4.73
C ALA A 201 19.13 20.33 -3.92
N TYR A 202 19.48 21.61 -4.13
CA TYR A 202 18.77 22.79 -3.67
C TYR A 202 18.61 23.77 -4.84
N GLY A 203 17.47 24.46 -4.93
CA GLY A 203 17.20 25.47 -5.94
C GLY A 203 15.75 25.98 -5.94
N LYS A 204 15.40 26.88 -6.86
CA LYS A 204 14.05 27.47 -6.96
C LYS A 204 13.13 26.71 -7.91
N GLN A 205 13.68 26.16 -8.98
CA GLN A 205 12.94 25.47 -10.03
C GLN A 205 13.40 24.02 -10.14
N PHE A 206 12.49 23.10 -9.92
CA PHE A 206 12.70 21.67 -9.99
C PHE A 206 11.94 21.05 -11.15
N PHE A 207 12.61 20.20 -11.92
CA PHE A 207 12.05 19.46 -13.05
C PHE A 207 12.22 17.97 -12.81
N VAL A 208 11.11 17.23 -12.84
CA VAL A 208 11.05 15.77 -12.73
C VAL A 208 10.85 15.20 -14.11
N ALA A 209 11.69 14.24 -14.51
CA ALA A 209 11.60 13.49 -15.77
C ALA A 209 11.32 14.38 -17.00
N PRO A 210 12.09 15.47 -17.23
CA PRO A 210 11.89 16.38 -18.36
C PRO A 210 11.97 15.69 -19.74
N GLU A 211 12.65 14.55 -19.81
CA GLU A 211 12.80 13.72 -21.00
C GLU A 211 11.53 12.93 -21.39
N ASP A 212 10.51 12.91 -20.52
CA ASP A 212 9.32 12.06 -20.66
C ASP A 212 8.04 12.91 -20.57
N ASP A 213 7.35 13.12 -21.69
CA ASP A 213 6.14 13.96 -21.74
C ASP A 213 5.01 13.45 -20.84
N LEU A 214 4.96 12.16 -20.50
CA LEU A 214 3.92 11.62 -19.63
C LEU A 214 4.21 11.85 -18.15
N LEU A 215 5.47 12.12 -17.79
CA LEU A 215 5.95 12.29 -16.41
C LEU A 215 6.45 13.69 -16.10
N ARG A 216 6.73 14.51 -17.13
CA ARG A 216 7.37 15.82 -16.99
C ARG A 216 6.58 16.73 -16.05
N LEU A 217 7.17 17.05 -14.91
CA LEU A 217 6.58 17.90 -13.88
C LEU A 217 7.57 19.00 -13.49
N LYS A 218 7.11 20.25 -13.47
CA LYS A 218 7.87 21.38 -12.90
C LYS A 218 7.28 21.77 -11.54
N ILE A 219 8.13 22.01 -10.56
CA ILE A 219 7.78 22.60 -9.26
C ILE A 219 8.64 23.84 -9.08
N GLU A 220 8.04 24.98 -8.77
CA GLU A 220 8.73 26.24 -8.51
C GLU A 220 8.32 26.80 -7.15
N SER A 221 9.28 27.22 -6.33
CA SER A 221 9.00 27.92 -5.06
C SER A 221 9.24 29.43 -5.20
N LYS A 222 8.31 30.23 -4.68
CA LYS A 222 8.43 31.70 -4.61
C LYS A 222 8.95 32.21 -3.27
N THR A 223 8.90 31.40 -2.22
CA THR A 223 9.19 31.83 -0.84
C THR A 223 10.52 31.32 -0.30
N GLY A 224 11.02 30.18 -0.79
CA GLY A 224 12.22 29.52 -0.27
C GLY A 224 12.91 28.66 -1.33
N ASP A 225 14.02 28.03 -0.99
CA ASP A 225 14.63 27.02 -1.87
C ASP A 225 13.93 25.69 -1.66
N LEU A 226 13.69 24.98 -2.75
CA LEU A 226 13.32 23.58 -2.77
C LEU A 226 14.55 22.73 -2.42
N GLN A 227 14.30 21.61 -1.75
CA GLN A 227 15.25 20.54 -1.47
C GLN A 227 14.71 19.27 -2.09
N LEU A 228 15.56 18.49 -2.75
CA LEU A 228 15.24 17.11 -3.16
C LEU A 228 15.96 16.14 -2.23
N ILE A 229 15.23 15.31 -1.49
CA ILE A 229 15.77 14.36 -0.51
C ILE A 229 15.30 12.95 -0.86
N ASP A 230 16.14 11.95 -0.61
CA ASP A 230 15.74 10.55 -0.71
C ASP A 230 15.24 10.04 0.66
N GLY A 231 13.92 10.04 0.87
CA GLY A 231 13.31 9.61 2.14
C GLY A 231 13.56 8.13 2.46
N ARG A 232 13.99 7.35 1.48
CA ARG A 232 14.36 5.94 1.67
C ARG A 232 15.59 5.74 2.54
N TYR A 233 16.38 6.80 2.70
CA TYR A 233 17.57 6.77 3.54
C TYR A 233 17.25 6.53 5.03
N VAL A 234 16.11 7.04 5.50
CA VAL A 234 15.65 6.87 6.88
C VAL A 234 14.57 5.78 7.00
N HIS A 235 13.74 5.63 5.98
CA HIS A 235 12.60 4.69 5.98
C HIS A 235 12.59 3.85 4.72
N ASN A 236 12.76 2.52 4.79
CA ASN A 236 12.81 1.67 3.58
C ASN A 236 11.58 1.78 2.66
N ASN A 237 10.41 2.15 3.19
CA ASN A 237 9.18 2.42 2.45
C ASN A 237 9.02 3.89 2.01
N GLY A 238 9.96 4.78 2.36
CA GLY A 238 9.92 6.20 2.06
C GLY A 238 9.97 6.52 0.56
N TRP A 239 9.58 7.74 0.21
CA TRP A 239 9.57 8.25 -1.17
C TRP A 239 10.66 9.31 -1.35
N PHE A 240 10.89 9.77 -2.59
CA PHE A 240 11.66 11.01 -2.76
C PHE A 240 10.83 12.17 -2.23
N VAL A 241 11.44 13.08 -1.49
CA VAL A 241 10.75 14.23 -0.90
C VAL A 241 11.27 15.50 -1.56
N VAL A 242 10.36 16.28 -2.13
CA VAL A 242 10.61 17.68 -2.47
C VAL A 242 10.06 18.53 -1.32
N ARG A 243 10.85 19.46 -0.79
CA ARG A 243 10.37 20.32 0.29
C ARG A 243 10.93 21.73 0.28
N SER A 244 10.23 22.67 0.91
CA SER A 244 10.74 24.01 1.22
C SER A 244 10.42 24.36 2.67
N LEU A 245 11.37 24.99 3.35
CA LEU A 245 11.22 25.38 4.74
C LEU A 245 10.34 26.62 4.91
N VAL A 246 9.60 26.69 6.00
CA VAL A 246 8.89 27.90 6.41
C VAL A 246 9.89 28.89 6.98
N ALA A 247 9.94 30.11 6.43
CA ALA A 247 10.84 31.16 6.89
C ALA A 247 10.46 31.70 8.28
N GLY A 248 11.46 32.12 9.06
CA GLY A 248 11.24 32.74 10.37
C GLY A 248 10.37 33.98 10.29
N GLY A 249 9.35 34.07 11.14
CA GLY A 249 8.40 35.20 11.17
C GLY A 249 7.30 35.15 10.10
N ALA A 250 7.36 34.23 9.14
CA ALA A 250 6.37 34.15 8.07
C ALA A 250 5.02 33.61 8.57
N THR A 251 3.93 34.22 8.12
CA THR A 251 2.55 33.80 8.43
C THR A 251 1.61 33.91 7.24
N LYS A 252 1.81 34.90 6.37
CA LYS A 252 1.10 35.05 5.11
C LYS A 252 1.95 34.60 3.95
N ASP A 253 1.36 33.78 3.08
CA ASP A 253 2.03 33.12 1.96
C ASP A 253 3.39 32.56 2.43
N ALA A 254 3.38 31.91 3.58
CA ALA A 254 4.57 31.37 4.23
C ALA A 254 5.23 30.28 3.36
N VAL A 255 4.42 29.64 2.52
CA VAL A 255 4.84 28.84 1.38
C VAL A 255 4.02 29.25 0.18
N GLU A 256 4.67 29.42 -0.97
CA GLU A 256 4.03 29.56 -2.27
C GLU A 256 4.77 28.71 -3.31
N TRP A 257 4.07 27.69 -3.81
CA TRP A 257 4.56 26.79 -4.85
C TRP A 257 3.71 26.90 -6.11
N ILE A 258 4.35 26.83 -7.27
CA ILE A 258 3.71 26.69 -8.58
C ILE A 258 4.09 25.31 -9.12
N ILE A 259 3.09 24.45 -9.27
CA ILE A 259 3.24 23.12 -9.83
C ILE A 259 2.69 23.13 -11.25
N THR A 260 3.52 22.79 -12.23
CA THR A 260 3.15 22.76 -13.65
C THR A 260 3.41 21.36 -14.21
N PRO A 261 2.43 20.45 -14.14
CA PRO A 261 2.48 19.16 -14.82
C PRO A 261 2.38 19.34 -16.34
N ASN A 262 3.07 18.51 -17.11
CA ASN A 262 2.85 18.44 -18.55
C ASN A 262 1.54 17.69 -18.84
N ALA A 263 0.56 18.38 -19.42
CA ALA A 263 -0.69 17.78 -19.87
C ALA A 263 -0.62 17.45 -21.37
N VAL A 264 -0.81 16.18 -21.73
CA VAL A 264 -0.77 15.76 -23.15
C VAL A 264 -2.15 15.89 -23.76
N ASN A 265 -2.28 16.76 -24.76
CA ASN A 265 -3.54 17.02 -25.42
C ASN A 265 -4.12 15.79 -26.11
N GLY A 266 -5.42 15.57 -25.91
CA GLY A 266 -6.12 14.44 -26.49
C GLY A 266 -5.68 13.10 -25.91
N TRP A 267 -4.92 13.08 -24.81
CA TRP A 267 -4.56 11.85 -24.14
C TRP A 267 -5.82 11.15 -23.61
N ILE A 268 -5.92 9.87 -23.94
CA ILE A 268 -6.93 8.93 -23.48
C ILE A 268 -6.14 7.70 -23.03
N SER A 269 -6.39 7.21 -21.82
CA SER A 269 -5.76 5.98 -21.35
C SER A 269 -6.10 4.82 -22.27
N ASP A 270 -5.13 3.95 -22.52
CA ASP A 270 -5.39 2.68 -23.19
C ASP A 270 -6.43 1.87 -22.37
N PRO A 271 -7.36 1.17 -23.04
CA PRO A 271 -8.28 0.24 -22.39
C PRO A 271 -7.55 -0.85 -21.61
N VAL A 272 -8.03 -1.19 -20.41
CA VAL A 272 -7.51 -2.32 -19.62
C VAL A 272 -8.51 -3.46 -19.64
N ILE A 273 -8.06 -4.66 -20.01
CA ILE A 273 -8.89 -5.85 -20.13
C ILE A 273 -8.71 -6.72 -18.88
N HIS A 274 -9.72 -6.71 -18.01
CA HIS A 274 -9.76 -7.49 -16.77
C HIS A 274 -10.42 -8.84 -17.02
N ILE A 275 -9.68 -9.93 -16.73
CA ILE A 275 -10.14 -11.32 -16.81
C ILE A 275 -9.65 -12.10 -15.58
N SER A 276 -10.25 -13.26 -15.30
CA SER A 276 -9.69 -14.24 -14.35
C SER A 276 -8.37 -14.76 -14.90
N GLN A 277 -7.26 -14.39 -14.27
CA GLN A 277 -5.92 -14.82 -14.69
C GLN A 277 -5.67 -16.32 -14.47
N ILE A 278 -6.47 -16.98 -13.62
CA ILE A 278 -6.48 -18.44 -13.48
C ILE A 278 -7.24 -19.08 -14.65
N GLY A 279 -8.38 -18.50 -15.02
CA GLY A 279 -9.29 -19.03 -16.03
C GLY A 279 -10.71 -19.23 -15.52
N TYR A 280 -11.47 -20.04 -16.25
CA TYR A 280 -12.89 -20.30 -16.00
C TYR A 280 -13.23 -21.79 -16.20
N SER A 281 -14.04 -22.38 -15.32
CA SER A 281 -14.65 -23.70 -15.59
C SER A 281 -15.59 -23.61 -16.80
N THR A 282 -15.81 -24.71 -17.53
CA THR A 282 -16.68 -24.66 -18.73
C THR A 282 -18.13 -24.37 -18.36
N SER A 283 -18.58 -24.79 -17.17
CA SER A 283 -19.93 -24.55 -16.65
C SER A 283 -20.09 -23.21 -15.90
N GLN A 284 -18.98 -22.58 -15.51
CA GLN A 284 -18.97 -21.31 -14.79
C GLN A 284 -19.44 -20.13 -15.66
N GLN A 285 -20.01 -19.12 -15.02
CA GLN A 285 -20.24 -17.79 -15.59
C GLN A 285 -18.92 -17.06 -15.92
N LYS A 286 -18.80 -16.52 -17.14
CA LYS A 286 -17.53 -15.99 -17.66
C LYS A 286 -17.69 -14.57 -18.17
N TYR A 287 -16.90 -13.66 -17.59
CA TYR A 287 -16.90 -12.25 -17.94
C TYR A 287 -15.49 -11.70 -18.12
N ALA A 288 -15.36 -10.77 -19.06
CA ALA A 288 -14.29 -9.78 -19.08
C ALA A 288 -14.89 -8.40 -18.81
N LEU A 289 -14.16 -7.57 -18.07
CA LEU A 289 -14.47 -6.15 -17.93
C LEU A 289 -13.44 -5.35 -18.70
N ILE A 290 -13.89 -4.41 -19.53
CA ILE A 290 -13.01 -3.47 -20.21
C ILE A 290 -13.11 -2.15 -19.48
N GLU A 291 -12.04 -1.76 -18.80
CA GLU A 291 -11.90 -0.44 -18.18
C GLU A 291 -11.47 0.57 -19.25
N LEU A 292 -12.20 1.67 -19.34
CA LEU A 292 -11.98 2.75 -20.30
C LEU A 292 -11.78 4.07 -19.58
N ASP A 293 -10.96 4.94 -20.17
CA ASP A 293 -10.93 6.34 -19.77
C ASP A 293 -12.34 6.95 -19.82
N LYS A 294 -12.65 7.86 -18.89
CA LYS A 294 -13.98 8.50 -18.85
C LYS A 294 -14.35 9.22 -20.14
N ASN A 295 -13.35 9.68 -20.91
CA ASN A 295 -13.53 10.38 -22.17
C ASN A 295 -13.57 9.42 -23.36
N ASP A 296 -13.23 8.14 -23.19
CA ASP A 296 -13.29 7.17 -24.27
C ASP A 296 -14.74 6.78 -24.58
N GLN A 297 -15.20 7.24 -25.75
CA GLN A 297 -16.53 6.97 -26.29
C GLN A 297 -16.54 5.82 -27.29
N GLN A 298 -15.39 5.21 -27.58
CA GLN A 298 -15.34 4.10 -28.52
C GLN A 298 -16.07 2.89 -27.94
N ARG A 299 -16.80 2.18 -28.81
CA ARG A 299 -17.57 0.97 -28.48
C ARG A 299 -17.28 -0.10 -29.52
N GLU A 300 -16.00 -0.42 -29.63
CA GLU A 300 -15.52 -1.49 -30.50
C GLU A 300 -16.10 -2.84 -30.07
N ASN A 301 -16.13 -3.80 -30.99
CA ASN A 301 -16.46 -5.17 -30.61
C ASN A 301 -15.38 -5.74 -29.70
N ILE A 302 -15.80 -6.55 -28.73
CA ILE A 302 -14.91 -7.36 -27.92
C ILE A 302 -14.85 -8.75 -28.56
N GLU A 303 -13.63 -9.23 -28.78
CA GLU A 303 -13.38 -10.54 -29.36
C GLU A 303 -12.86 -11.52 -28.31
N LEU A 304 -13.42 -12.74 -28.29
CA LEU A 304 -12.79 -13.88 -27.66
C LEU A 304 -12.00 -14.63 -28.73
N VAL A 305 -10.72 -14.84 -28.48
CA VAL A 305 -9.80 -15.46 -29.44
C VAL A 305 -9.20 -16.71 -28.82
N ARG A 306 -9.32 -17.85 -29.50
CA ARG A 306 -8.68 -19.11 -29.11
C ARG A 306 -7.28 -19.17 -29.70
N ILE A 307 -6.33 -19.64 -28.90
CA ILE A 307 -4.94 -19.87 -29.34
C ILE A 307 -4.80 -21.36 -29.69
N GLY A 308 -4.39 -21.64 -30.93
CA GLY A 308 -4.08 -22.98 -31.44
C GLY A 308 -2.70 -23.45 -31.00
N SER A 309 -2.45 -24.76 -31.08
CA SER A 309 -1.12 -25.34 -30.77
C SER A 309 0.00 -24.90 -31.73
N ASP A 310 -0.35 -24.37 -32.90
CA ASP A 310 0.58 -23.75 -33.85
C ASP A 310 0.76 -22.24 -33.60
N GLY A 311 0.20 -21.72 -32.50
CA GLY A 311 0.21 -20.30 -32.16
C GLY A 311 -0.79 -19.46 -32.95
N LYS A 312 -1.56 -20.05 -33.88
CA LYS A 312 -2.56 -19.29 -34.63
C LYS A 312 -3.69 -18.84 -33.73
N GLN A 313 -4.12 -17.61 -33.94
CA GLN A 313 -5.24 -16.98 -33.23
C GLN A 313 -6.51 -17.11 -34.07
N GLN A 314 -7.53 -17.75 -33.52
CA GLN A 314 -8.85 -17.89 -34.14
C GLN A 314 -9.88 -17.13 -33.31
N THR A 315 -10.50 -16.11 -33.90
CA THR A 315 -11.65 -15.43 -33.27
C THR A 315 -12.82 -16.43 -33.16
N VAL A 316 -13.29 -16.63 -31.93
CA VAL A 316 -14.38 -17.55 -31.56
C VAL A 316 -15.70 -16.82 -31.60
N THR A 317 -15.72 -15.61 -31.04
CA THR A 317 -16.86 -14.70 -31.10
C THR A 317 -16.35 -13.26 -31.08
N SER A 318 -17.13 -12.37 -31.69
CA SER A 318 -16.92 -10.93 -31.72
C SER A 318 -18.28 -10.29 -31.44
N MET A 319 -18.43 -9.63 -30.30
CA MET A 319 -19.72 -9.09 -29.86
C MET A 319 -19.59 -7.63 -29.48
N LYS A 320 -20.67 -6.88 -29.66
CA LYS A 320 -20.75 -5.56 -29.08
C LYS A 320 -20.77 -5.67 -27.54
N PRO A 321 -19.97 -4.87 -26.83
CA PRO A 321 -20.02 -4.81 -25.38
C PRO A 321 -21.39 -4.32 -24.89
N SER A 322 -21.78 -4.77 -23.71
CA SER A 322 -22.80 -4.09 -22.90
C SER A 322 -22.14 -3.08 -21.96
N GLU A 323 -22.78 -1.95 -21.73
CA GLU A 323 -22.37 -1.03 -20.66
C GLU A 323 -22.51 -1.72 -19.31
N TRP A 324 -21.45 -1.71 -18.52
CA TRP A 324 -21.53 -2.06 -17.10
C TRP A 324 -21.82 -0.81 -16.27
N GLY A 325 -21.17 0.31 -16.62
CA GLY A 325 -21.36 1.61 -16.00
C GLY A 325 -20.06 2.25 -15.54
N LYS A 326 -20.17 3.28 -14.69
CA LYS A 326 -19.03 4.03 -14.18
C LYS A 326 -18.65 3.52 -12.79
N PHE A 327 -17.36 3.26 -12.57
CA PHE A 327 -16.81 3.03 -11.23
C PHE A 327 -15.58 3.94 -11.04
N LEU A 328 -15.60 4.71 -9.94
CA LEU A 328 -14.63 5.77 -9.68
C LEU A 328 -14.47 6.71 -10.89
N ARG A 329 -13.27 6.77 -11.47
CA ARG A 329 -12.91 7.66 -12.58
C ARG A 329 -13.01 7.02 -13.97
N TYR A 330 -13.40 5.75 -14.07
CA TYR A 330 -13.41 4.99 -15.32
C TYR A 330 -14.81 4.54 -15.71
N ASN A 331 -15.01 4.34 -17.01
CA ASN A 331 -16.18 3.67 -17.55
C ASN A 331 -15.84 2.19 -17.77
N TYR A 332 -16.80 1.30 -17.58
CA TYR A 332 -16.59 -0.12 -17.77
C TYR A 332 -17.59 -0.70 -18.74
N LEU A 333 -17.07 -1.54 -19.62
CA LEU A 333 -17.83 -2.42 -20.49
C LEU A 333 -17.79 -3.83 -19.94
N LYS A 334 -18.85 -4.59 -20.18
CA LYS A 334 -18.94 -6.01 -19.83
C LYS A 334 -19.07 -6.86 -21.09
N PHE A 335 -18.28 -7.93 -21.12
CA PHE A 335 -18.32 -8.97 -22.15
C PHE A 335 -18.67 -10.30 -21.51
N ASP A 336 -19.87 -10.82 -21.80
CA ASP A 336 -20.32 -12.15 -21.38
C ASP A 336 -19.97 -13.17 -22.45
N PHE A 337 -19.10 -14.12 -22.11
CA PHE A 337 -18.78 -15.26 -22.97
C PHE A 337 -19.05 -16.59 -22.27
N THR A 338 -20.03 -16.60 -21.36
CA THR A 338 -20.43 -17.77 -20.57
C THR A 338 -20.80 -18.96 -21.45
N SER A 339 -21.43 -18.72 -22.60
CA SER A 339 -21.82 -19.75 -23.57
C SER A 339 -20.63 -20.51 -24.18
N ILE A 340 -19.41 -19.98 -24.06
CA ILE A 340 -18.21 -20.65 -24.56
C ILE A 340 -17.76 -21.70 -23.55
N THR A 341 -18.01 -22.96 -23.89
CA THR A 341 -17.69 -24.12 -23.05
C THR A 341 -16.55 -24.97 -23.61
N LYS A 342 -16.14 -24.75 -24.86
CA LYS A 342 -15.06 -25.52 -25.47
C LYS A 342 -13.76 -25.27 -24.71
N GLU A 343 -13.11 -26.33 -24.24
CA GLU A 343 -11.88 -26.18 -23.51
C GLU A 343 -10.74 -25.62 -24.37
N GLY A 344 -9.80 -24.90 -23.77
CA GLY A 344 -8.61 -24.39 -24.44
C GLY A 344 -8.03 -23.14 -23.80
N VAL A 345 -7.06 -22.56 -24.50
CA VAL A 345 -6.42 -21.30 -24.12
C VAL A 345 -6.99 -20.18 -24.97
N TYR A 346 -7.34 -19.07 -24.31
CA TYR A 346 -8.02 -17.94 -24.90
C TYR A 346 -7.36 -16.63 -24.49
N LEU A 347 -7.62 -15.57 -25.24
CA LEU A 347 -7.45 -14.18 -24.81
C LEU A 347 -8.64 -13.36 -25.25
N VAL A 348 -8.83 -12.20 -24.63
CA VAL A 348 -9.83 -11.21 -25.03
C VAL A 348 -9.13 -10.06 -25.75
N LYS A 349 -9.73 -9.55 -26.83
CA LYS A 349 -9.28 -8.35 -27.55
C LYS A 349 -10.34 -7.25 -27.49
N TYR A 350 -9.88 -6.02 -27.38
CA TYR A 350 -10.70 -4.82 -27.53
C TYR A 350 -9.84 -3.72 -28.16
N GLY A 351 -10.21 -3.25 -29.35
CA GLY A 351 -9.35 -2.39 -30.16
C GLY A 351 -7.99 -3.02 -30.40
N GLN A 352 -6.92 -2.27 -30.08
CA GLN A 352 -5.54 -2.75 -30.18
C GLN A 352 -5.08 -3.55 -28.95
N GLN A 353 -5.85 -3.54 -27.87
CA GLN A 353 -5.47 -4.15 -26.60
C GLN A 353 -5.82 -5.63 -26.55
N LYS A 354 -5.00 -6.40 -25.82
CA LYS A 354 -5.20 -7.83 -25.60
C LYS A 354 -5.00 -8.15 -24.12
N SER A 355 -5.84 -9.03 -23.57
CA SER A 355 -5.61 -9.59 -22.24
C SER A 355 -4.41 -10.54 -22.26
N GLN A 356 -3.92 -10.90 -21.07
CA GLN A 356 -3.10 -12.10 -20.93
C GLN A 356 -3.91 -13.36 -21.33
N PRO A 357 -3.25 -14.44 -21.76
CA PRO A 357 -3.91 -15.71 -22.01
C PRO A 357 -4.51 -16.31 -20.74
N PHE A 358 -5.65 -16.98 -20.86
CA PHE A 358 -6.30 -17.71 -19.78
C PHE A 358 -6.93 -19.01 -20.28
N ARG A 359 -7.22 -19.94 -19.38
CA ARG A 359 -7.83 -21.23 -19.71
C ARG A 359 -9.34 -21.18 -19.54
N ILE A 360 -10.06 -21.85 -20.45
CA ILE A 360 -11.40 -22.38 -20.16
C ILE A 360 -11.24 -23.89 -20.09
N ALA A 361 -11.46 -24.50 -18.93
CA ALA A 361 -11.34 -25.95 -18.72
C ALA A 361 -12.01 -26.37 -17.42
N GLU A 362 -12.53 -27.59 -17.31
CA GLU A 362 -13.14 -28.07 -16.05
C GLU A 362 -12.15 -28.20 -14.90
N ASP A 363 -10.86 -28.25 -15.18
CA ASP A 363 -9.80 -28.44 -14.20
C ASP A 363 -9.07 -27.15 -13.78
N VAL A 364 -9.55 -25.96 -14.17
CA VAL A 364 -8.81 -24.69 -13.95
C VAL A 364 -8.46 -24.40 -12.49
N PHE A 365 -9.27 -24.88 -11.54
CA PHE A 365 -9.02 -24.70 -10.10
C PHE A 365 -8.43 -25.95 -9.42
N LYS A 366 -8.21 -27.04 -10.15
CA LYS A 366 -7.78 -28.31 -9.55
C LYS A 366 -6.34 -28.26 -9.05
N ARG A 367 -5.44 -27.57 -9.76
CA ARG A 367 -3.99 -27.61 -9.51
C ARG A 367 -3.34 -26.25 -9.72
N ASN A 368 -2.31 -25.93 -8.93
CA ASN A 368 -1.50 -24.71 -8.99
C ASN A 368 -2.27 -23.42 -8.69
N VAL A 369 -3.37 -23.50 -7.92
CA VAL A 369 -4.18 -22.32 -7.56
C VAL A 369 -4.20 -22.12 -6.05
N TRP A 370 -4.71 -23.12 -5.33
CA TRP A 370 -4.83 -23.06 -3.87
C TRP A 370 -3.70 -23.82 -3.18
N GLN A 371 -3.06 -24.78 -3.84
CA GLN A 371 -1.96 -25.55 -3.25
C GLN A 371 -0.77 -24.69 -2.81
N PRO A 372 -0.35 -23.64 -3.57
CA PRO A 372 0.69 -22.73 -3.09
C PRO A 372 0.39 -22.07 -1.74
N THR A 373 -0.89 -21.97 -1.34
CA THR A 373 -1.25 -21.49 0.00
C THR A 373 -0.78 -22.47 1.09
N LEU A 374 -0.96 -23.78 0.87
CA LEU A 374 -0.53 -24.83 1.81
C LEU A 374 0.96 -25.16 1.70
N GLU A 375 1.53 -25.08 0.49
CA GLU A 375 2.95 -25.40 0.23
C GLU A 375 3.90 -24.27 0.65
N TYR A 376 3.50 -23.01 0.44
CA TYR A 376 4.40 -21.87 0.57
C TYR A 376 3.87 -20.84 1.56
N PHE A 377 2.69 -20.27 1.30
CA PHE A 377 2.24 -19.09 2.04
C PHE A 377 2.11 -19.37 3.54
N LEU A 378 1.32 -20.39 3.93
CA LEU A 378 1.16 -20.72 5.34
C LEU A 378 2.46 -21.20 5.98
N PRO A 379 3.22 -22.15 5.39
CA PRO A 379 4.55 -22.54 5.90
C PRO A 379 5.50 -21.37 6.17
N VAL A 380 5.64 -20.44 5.21
CA VAL A 380 6.56 -19.30 5.34
C VAL A 380 6.12 -18.30 6.40
N GLN A 381 4.83 -18.29 6.76
CA GLN A 381 4.33 -17.48 7.86
C GLN A 381 4.44 -18.19 9.22
N MET A 382 4.77 -19.48 9.30
CA MET A 382 4.78 -20.21 10.58
C MET A 382 5.83 -19.64 11.54
N CYS A 383 5.36 -19.15 12.68
CA CYS A 383 6.20 -18.68 13.77
C CYS A 383 6.78 -19.86 14.57
N HIS A 384 7.88 -19.64 15.28
CA HIS A 384 8.49 -20.65 16.16
C HIS A 384 9.04 -21.89 15.44
N MET A 385 9.25 -21.77 14.13
CA MET A 385 9.69 -22.82 13.23
C MET A 385 10.83 -22.33 12.35
N ARG A 386 11.71 -23.24 11.94
CA ARG A 386 12.63 -23.04 10.82
C ARG A 386 11.99 -23.57 9.55
N ILE A 387 11.99 -22.76 8.48
CA ILE A 387 11.31 -23.11 7.22
C ILE A 387 12.34 -23.33 6.11
N ASN A 388 12.45 -24.57 5.67
CA ASN A 388 13.35 -24.99 4.60
C ASN A 388 12.56 -25.32 3.32
N GLU A 389 13.17 -25.05 2.18
CA GLU A 389 12.75 -25.48 0.85
C GLU A 389 14.00 -26.01 0.13
N LYS A 390 14.29 -27.30 0.31
CA LYS A 390 15.52 -27.94 -0.21
C LYS A 390 16.78 -27.19 0.24
N TYR A 391 17.39 -26.41 -0.64
CA TYR A 391 18.61 -25.64 -0.35
C TYR A 391 18.33 -24.21 0.13
N ARG A 392 17.07 -23.77 0.09
CA ARG A 392 16.64 -22.44 0.53
C ARG A 392 16.16 -22.50 1.97
N VAL A 393 16.47 -21.45 2.72
CA VAL A 393 15.86 -21.14 4.00
C VAL A 393 15.01 -19.91 3.79
N TRP A 394 13.72 -19.99 4.10
CA TRP A 394 12.83 -18.84 4.02
C TRP A 394 13.03 -17.92 5.21
N HIS A 395 13.02 -18.50 6.41
CA HIS A 395 13.52 -17.89 7.64
C HIS A 395 14.02 -18.98 8.60
N ASN A 396 14.91 -18.60 9.51
CA ASN A 396 15.39 -19.51 10.54
C ASN A 396 14.37 -19.60 11.71
N MET A 397 14.65 -20.45 12.69
CA MET A 397 13.78 -20.61 13.88
C MET A 397 13.69 -19.29 14.64
N CYS A 398 12.49 -18.70 14.67
CA CYS A 398 12.24 -17.36 15.20
C CYS A 398 11.50 -17.38 16.55
N HIS A 399 11.65 -16.31 17.34
CA HIS A 399 10.86 -16.00 18.55
C HIS A 399 10.81 -17.08 19.63
N MET A 400 11.93 -17.77 19.89
CA MET A 400 11.98 -18.82 20.91
C MET A 400 11.89 -18.29 22.36
N ASP A 401 12.01 -16.98 22.51
CA ASP A 401 11.87 -16.17 23.72
C ASP A 401 10.42 -15.73 24.01
N ASP A 402 9.47 -16.06 23.14
CA ASP A 402 8.06 -15.72 23.34
C ASP A 402 7.49 -16.28 24.66
N ALA A 403 6.90 -15.45 25.52
CA ALA A 403 6.87 -13.98 25.47
C ALA A 403 6.85 -13.41 26.89
N ARG A 404 6.99 -12.08 27.03
CA ARG A 404 6.88 -11.38 28.31
C ARG A 404 5.51 -10.72 28.45
N MET A 405 4.95 -10.70 29.66
CA MET A 405 3.67 -10.04 29.90
C MET A 405 3.79 -8.53 29.65
N ALA A 406 2.93 -7.98 28.78
CA ALA A 406 2.94 -6.56 28.45
C ALA A 406 2.78 -5.67 29.70
N PRO A 407 3.41 -4.48 29.74
CA PRO A 407 3.22 -3.55 30.84
C PRO A 407 1.77 -3.07 30.93
N VAL A 408 1.21 -3.01 32.14
CA VAL A 408 -0.12 -2.42 32.39
C VAL A 408 -0.18 -0.94 32.00
N ASP A 409 -1.40 -0.43 31.78
CA ASP A 409 -1.68 0.96 31.42
C ASP A 409 -0.92 1.44 30.16
N THR A 410 -0.78 0.54 29.18
CA THR A 410 -0.01 0.78 27.95
C THR A 410 -0.91 0.83 26.72
N ASN A 411 -0.81 1.93 25.95
CA ASN A 411 -1.29 1.98 24.57
C ASN A 411 -0.07 1.81 23.65
N HIS A 412 0.06 0.62 23.10
CA HIS A 412 1.12 0.25 22.18
C HIS A 412 0.71 0.56 20.73
N PHE A 413 1.67 0.49 19.80
CA PHE A 413 1.37 0.62 18.38
C PHE A 413 0.59 -0.59 17.85
N ASP A 414 0.06 -0.46 16.64
CA ASP A 414 -0.71 -1.48 15.95
C ASP A 414 -1.99 -1.93 16.70
N GLY A 415 -2.58 -1.04 17.49
CA GLY A 415 -3.86 -1.27 18.17
C GLY A 415 -3.79 -2.16 19.41
N TYR A 416 -2.59 -2.43 19.93
CA TYR A 416 -2.40 -3.16 21.16
C TYR A 416 -2.59 -2.26 22.39
N VAL A 417 -3.44 -2.71 23.33
CA VAL A 417 -3.69 -2.00 24.58
C VAL A 417 -3.70 -2.99 25.74
N GLN A 418 -2.92 -2.69 26.78
CA GLN A 418 -2.95 -3.41 28.05
C GLN A 418 -3.65 -2.55 29.10
N GLY A 419 -4.68 -3.10 29.74
CA GLY A 419 -5.42 -2.42 30.80
C GLY A 419 -4.64 -2.26 32.11
N LYS A 420 -5.36 -1.88 33.17
CA LYS A 420 -4.81 -1.65 34.54
C LYS A 420 -4.25 -2.90 35.23
N SER A 421 -4.53 -4.08 34.70
CA SER A 421 -4.01 -5.35 35.17
C SER A 421 -3.63 -6.24 33.99
N THR A 422 -2.81 -7.26 34.26
CA THR A 422 -2.43 -8.29 33.29
C THR A 422 -3.52 -9.33 33.09
N LEU A 423 -4.57 -9.30 33.92
CA LEU A 423 -5.67 -10.26 33.97
C LEU A 423 -5.23 -11.73 34.12
N THR A 424 -3.99 -11.96 34.54
CA THR A 424 -3.40 -13.29 34.75
C THR A 424 -2.60 -13.30 36.05
N LYS A 425 -1.98 -14.43 36.36
CA LYS A 425 -1.05 -14.57 37.50
C LYS A 425 0.30 -13.88 37.28
N TYR A 426 0.64 -13.52 36.03
CA TYR A 426 1.92 -12.93 35.67
C TYR A 426 1.89 -11.43 35.87
N LYS A 427 3.00 -10.85 36.33
CA LYS A 427 3.17 -9.39 36.43
C LYS A 427 3.78 -8.84 35.14
N SER A 428 3.63 -7.53 34.93
CA SER A 428 4.31 -6.80 33.84
C SER A 428 5.79 -7.19 33.74
N GLY A 429 6.23 -7.56 32.55
CA GLY A 429 7.61 -7.93 32.24
C GLY A 429 8.04 -9.32 32.73
N GLU A 430 7.19 -10.11 33.38
CA GLU A 430 7.47 -11.51 33.68
C GLU A 430 7.34 -12.35 32.41
N HIS A 431 8.24 -13.33 32.22
CA HIS A 431 8.13 -14.29 31.13
C HIS A 431 6.94 -15.22 31.35
N VAL A 432 6.17 -15.42 30.29
CA VAL A 432 5.05 -16.37 30.22
C VAL A 432 5.53 -17.59 29.44
N PRO A 433 5.70 -18.76 30.09
CA PRO A 433 6.15 -19.96 29.44
C PRO A 433 5.11 -20.49 28.44
N GLY A 434 5.58 -21.25 27.45
CA GLY A 434 4.72 -22.02 26.55
C GLY A 434 3.96 -21.20 25.51
N LEU A 435 4.38 -19.96 25.24
CA LEU A 435 3.87 -19.13 24.14
C LEU A 435 4.72 -19.23 22.86
N ASN A 436 5.93 -19.79 22.95
CA ASN A 436 6.84 -20.02 21.84
C ASN A 436 6.49 -21.28 21.01
N ILE A 437 5.22 -21.49 20.69
CA ILE A 437 4.77 -22.65 19.90
C ILE A 437 3.57 -22.28 19.03
N GLY A 438 3.56 -22.78 17.79
CA GLY A 438 2.44 -22.59 16.88
C GLY A 438 2.32 -21.17 16.32
N GLY A 439 1.27 -20.99 15.52
CA GLY A 439 0.80 -19.71 15.01
C GLY A 439 1.56 -19.19 13.78
N TRP A 440 0.93 -18.29 13.04
CA TRP A 440 1.47 -17.65 11.84
C TRP A 440 1.69 -16.16 12.08
N HIS A 441 2.81 -15.61 11.61
CA HIS A 441 3.01 -14.16 11.48
C HIS A 441 1.79 -13.54 10.77
N ASP A 442 1.15 -12.57 11.42
CA ASP A 442 -0.24 -12.18 11.12
C ASP A 442 -0.40 -11.52 9.76
N ALA A 443 0.58 -10.72 9.36
CA ALA A 443 0.57 -10.07 8.06
C ALA A 443 2.00 -9.88 7.51
N GLY A 444 2.34 -8.64 7.13
CA GLY A 444 3.69 -8.28 6.70
C GLY A 444 4.63 -7.97 7.86
N ASP A 445 4.09 -7.78 9.06
CA ASP A 445 4.82 -7.79 10.31
C ASP A 445 4.85 -9.22 10.88
N ILE A 446 5.36 -9.34 12.10
CA ILE A 446 5.67 -10.62 12.74
C ILE A 446 5.01 -10.65 14.13
N ASP A 447 3.82 -10.07 14.27
CA ASP A 447 2.99 -10.26 15.45
C ASP A 447 2.13 -11.54 15.32
N LEU A 448 1.47 -11.93 16.41
CA LEU A 448 0.50 -13.03 16.43
C LEU A 448 -0.81 -12.50 17.03
N ARG A 449 -1.94 -12.58 16.31
CA ARG A 449 -3.25 -12.11 16.84
C ARG A 449 -4.26 -13.23 17.00
N ILE A 450 -4.91 -13.29 18.16
CA ILE A 450 -5.84 -14.39 18.44
C ILE A 450 -7.02 -14.49 17.45
N GLU A 451 -7.55 -13.35 16.98
CA GLU A 451 -8.63 -13.35 15.98
C GLU A 451 -8.18 -13.91 14.63
N SER A 452 -6.97 -13.57 14.18
CA SER A 452 -6.41 -14.05 12.93
C SER A 452 -6.01 -15.52 13.05
N GLN A 453 -5.30 -15.91 14.12
CA GLN A 453 -4.91 -17.30 14.36
C GLN A 453 -6.13 -18.23 14.40
N SER A 454 -7.14 -17.89 15.20
CA SER A 454 -8.35 -18.73 15.32
C SER A 454 -9.21 -18.68 14.06
N GLY A 455 -9.27 -17.53 13.37
CA GLY A 455 -9.99 -17.35 12.12
C GLY A 455 -9.42 -18.22 11.00
N GLU A 456 -8.09 -18.22 10.83
CA GLU A 456 -7.41 -19.02 9.81
C GLU A 456 -7.58 -20.52 10.09
N VAL A 457 -7.41 -20.95 11.35
CA VAL A 457 -7.72 -22.33 11.77
C VAL A 457 -9.14 -22.71 11.34
N TYR A 458 -10.13 -21.85 11.60
CA TYR A 458 -11.51 -22.12 11.23
C TYR A 458 -11.73 -22.19 9.71
N ILE A 459 -11.08 -21.31 8.93
CA ILE A 459 -11.13 -21.35 7.46
C ILE A 459 -10.58 -22.69 6.93
N LEU A 460 -9.43 -23.13 7.44
CA LEU A 460 -8.81 -24.39 7.04
C LEU A 460 -9.67 -25.60 7.43
N VAL A 461 -10.25 -25.61 8.63
CA VAL A 461 -11.23 -26.64 9.05
C VAL A 461 -12.40 -26.71 8.09
N ARG A 462 -12.95 -25.54 7.71
CA ARG A 462 -14.08 -25.47 6.77
C ARG A 462 -13.70 -25.97 5.39
N ALA A 463 -12.49 -25.67 4.92
CA ALA A 463 -12.00 -26.19 3.65
C ALA A 463 -11.81 -27.71 3.70
N TYR A 464 -11.21 -28.24 4.76
CA TYR A 464 -11.04 -29.68 4.95
C TYR A 464 -12.38 -30.42 5.00
N GLU A 465 -13.32 -29.99 5.85
CA GLU A 465 -14.65 -30.64 5.97
C GLU A 465 -15.49 -30.52 4.70
N ALA A 466 -15.34 -29.44 3.93
CA ALA A 466 -16.13 -29.22 2.71
C ALA A 466 -15.60 -29.98 1.48
N PHE A 467 -14.28 -30.18 1.41
CA PHE A 467 -13.63 -30.68 0.19
C PHE A 467 -12.78 -31.94 0.38
N ASP A 468 -12.66 -32.46 1.62
CA ASP A 468 -11.88 -33.66 1.95
C ASP A 468 -10.44 -33.56 1.44
N VAL A 469 -9.78 -32.45 1.77
CA VAL A 469 -8.45 -32.10 1.24
C VAL A 469 -7.39 -33.02 1.87
N ASP A 470 -6.85 -33.94 1.09
CA ASP A 470 -5.82 -34.91 1.46
C ASP A 470 -4.43 -34.58 0.91
N TYR A 471 -4.23 -33.33 0.50
CA TYR A 471 -3.00 -32.84 -0.13
C TYR A 471 -1.80 -32.90 0.82
N ASP A 472 -0.69 -33.48 0.36
CA ASP A 472 0.54 -33.72 1.13
C ASP A 472 1.77 -33.41 0.26
N GLU A 473 2.38 -32.24 0.48
CA GLU A 473 3.66 -31.87 -0.11
C GLU A 473 4.59 -31.18 0.90
N THR A 474 4.17 -30.94 2.14
CA THR A 474 4.99 -30.23 3.14
C THR A 474 4.99 -30.99 4.47
N SER A 475 6.16 -31.34 4.98
CA SER A 475 6.27 -31.94 6.32
C SER A 475 6.42 -30.85 7.39
N VAL A 476 5.64 -30.94 8.46
CA VAL A 476 5.73 -30.08 9.65
C VAL A 476 6.05 -30.94 10.87
N ASP A 477 7.25 -30.76 11.44
CA ASP A 477 7.64 -31.40 12.71
C ASP A 477 7.61 -30.36 13.83
N GLN A 478 6.54 -30.38 14.63
CA GLN A 478 6.35 -29.49 15.78
C GLN A 478 7.38 -29.71 16.89
N HIS A 479 7.98 -30.91 16.99
CA HIS A 479 8.98 -31.20 18.02
C HIS A 479 10.35 -30.67 17.62
N SER A 480 10.82 -30.98 16.42
CA SER A 480 12.10 -30.47 15.93
C SER A 480 12.01 -29.00 15.48
N ARG A 481 10.79 -28.48 15.31
CA ARG A 481 10.47 -27.13 14.85
C ARG A 481 10.98 -26.85 13.44
N ILE A 482 10.83 -27.84 12.57
CA ILE A 482 11.30 -27.77 11.19
C ILE A 482 10.11 -28.00 10.26
N VAL A 483 10.04 -27.16 9.24
CA VAL A 483 9.17 -27.37 8.08
C VAL A 483 10.05 -27.61 6.86
N GLU A 484 9.71 -28.64 6.09
CA GLU A 484 10.34 -28.94 4.80
C GLU A 484 9.28 -28.85 3.71
N ILE A 485 9.32 -27.75 2.95
CA ILE A 485 8.46 -27.56 1.78
C ILE A 485 8.90 -28.54 0.67
N HIS A 486 7.93 -29.12 -0.03
CA HIS A 486 8.11 -30.16 -1.07
C HIS A 486 8.76 -31.44 -0.54
N GLN A 487 8.37 -31.83 0.67
CA GLN A 487 8.80 -33.05 1.33
C GLN A 487 7.57 -33.69 1.99
N PRO A 488 6.80 -34.52 1.26
CA PRO A 488 5.62 -35.18 1.81
C PRO A 488 6.00 -36.14 2.95
N ASP A 489 5.14 -36.22 3.97
CA ASP A 489 5.33 -37.08 5.15
C ASP A 489 4.18 -38.06 5.40
N GLY A 490 3.23 -38.14 4.48
CA GLY A 490 2.05 -39.00 4.55
C GLY A 490 0.88 -38.38 5.32
N LYS A 491 0.97 -37.10 5.71
CA LYS A 491 -0.08 -36.38 6.45
C LYS A 491 -0.64 -35.23 5.60
N PRO A 492 -1.97 -35.02 5.60
CA PRO A 492 -2.53 -33.86 4.92
C PRO A 492 -1.95 -32.54 5.45
N ASP A 493 -1.35 -31.73 4.57
CA ASP A 493 -0.75 -30.43 4.87
C ASP A 493 -1.74 -29.54 5.62
N ILE A 494 -3.01 -29.56 5.22
CA ILE A 494 -4.07 -28.75 5.84
C ILE A 494 -4.30 -29.12 7.31
N LEU A 495 -4.21 -30.40 7.68
CA LEU A 495 -4.34 -30.83 9.07
C LEU A 495 -3.11 -30.44 9.89
N GLN A 496 -1.92 -30.52 9.30
CA GLN A 496 -0.67 -30.03 9.91
C GLN A 496 -0.73 -28.51 10.17
N GLN A 497 -1.28 -27.73 9.25
CA GLN A 497 -1.51 -26.29 9.45
C GLN A 497 -2.55 -26.02 10.56
N ILE A 498 -3.68 -26.74 10.56
CA ILE A 498 -4.70 -26.62 11.62
C ILE A 498 -4.09 -26.94 13.00
N GLU A 499 -3.28 -27.99 13.11
CA GLU A 499 -2.54 -28.33 14.32
C GLU A 499 -1.64 -27.17 14.76
N HIS A 500 -0.83 -26.62 13.84
CA HIS A 500 0.10 -25.54 14.15
C HIS A 500 -0.60 -24.28 14.69
N GLY A 501 -1.72 -23.86 14.07
CA GLY A 501 -2.52 -22.75 14.58
C GLY A 501 -3.17 -23.06 15.94
N ALA A 502 -3.71 -24.27 16.10
CA ALA A 502 -4.34 -24.70 17.36
C ALA A 502 -3.33 -24.75 18.53
N LEU A 503 -2.07 -25.13 18.28
CA LEU A 503 -1.01 -25.14 19.30
C LEU A 503 -0.78 -23.76 19.92
N SER A 504 -0.77 -22.68 19.13
CA SER A 504 -0.64 -21.32 19.65
C SER A 504 -1.82 -20.95 20.56
N ILE A 505 -3.04 -21.23 20.10
CA ILE A 505 -4.27 -20.85 20.81
C ILE A 505 -4.40 -21.62 22.13
N VAL A 506 -4.25 -22.94 22.07
CA VAL A 506 -4.37 -23.82 23.25
C VAL A 506 -3.20 -23.61 24.21
N GLY A 507 -1.98 -23.44 23.69
CA GLY A 507 -0.80 -23.09 24.48
C GLY A 507 -0.98 -21.79 25.24
N GLY A 508 -1.46 -20.74 24.55
CA GLY A 508 -1.84 -19.47 25.16
C GLY A 508 -2.84 -19.62 26.29
N TYR A 509 -3.97 -20.30 26.03
CA TYR A 509 -5.02 -20.49 27.03
C TYR A 509 -4.53 -21.29 28.25
N ARG A 510 -3.80 -22.39 28.05
CA ARG A 510 -3.29 -23.24 29.14
C ARG A 510 -2.32 -22.48 30.05
N ASN A 511 -1.48 -21.61 29.49
CA ASN A 511 -0.47 -20.90 30.28
C ASN A 511 -1.01 -19.62 30.94
N LEU A 512 -1.87 -18.86 30.26
CA LEU A 512 -2.44 -17.60 30.77
C LEU A 512 -3.71 -17.81 31.60
N GLY A 513 -4.41 -18.94 31.41
CA GLY A 513 -5.77 -19.17 31.93
C GLY A 513 -6.85 -18.42 31.15
N ARG A 514 -6.49 -17.81 30.02
CA ARG A 514 -7.36 -17.05 29.11
C ARG A 514 -6.70 -16.87 27.74
N LEU A 515 -7.44 -16.34 26.78
CA LEU A 515 -6.86 -15.97 25.48
C LEU A 515 -5.89 -14.79 25.62
N TYR A 516 -4.77 -14.87 24.92
CA TYR A 516 -3.95 -13.69 24.64
C TYR A 516 -4.71 -12.78 23.65
N ARG A 517 -4.45 -11.47 23.71
CA ARG A 517 -4.88 -10.50 22.70
C ARG A 517 -4.04 -10.66 21.44
N GLY A 518 -2.73 -10.68 21.64
CA GLY A 518 -1.72 -10.89 20.61
C GLY A 518 -0.33 -10.83 21.23
N ILE A 519 0.69 -11.15 20.44
CA ILE A 519 2.10 -11.11 20.83
C ILE A 519 2.86 -10.26 19.82
N ILE A 520 3.53 -9.20 20.28
CA ILE A 520 4.17 -8.20 19.41
C ILE A 520 5.47 -7.67 20.02
N CYS A 521 6.45 -7.32 19.18
CA CYS A 521 7.72 -6.75 19.62
C CYS A 521 7.57 -5.41 20.40
N PRO A 522 8.50 -5.10 21.31
CA PRO A 522 8.40 -3.91 22.17
C PRO A 522 8.75 -2.59 21.49
N THR A 523 9.47 -2.60 20.35
CA THR A 523 9.98 -1.37 19.72
C THR A 523 9.58 -1.24 18.25
N LEU A 524 9.40 0.00 17.78
CA LEU A 524 9.16 0.28 16.36
C LEU A 524 10.33 -0.18 15.47
N ARG A 525 11.57 -0.15 15.98
CA ARG A 525 12.74 -0.60 15.23
C ARG A 525 12.65 -2.09 14.87
N GLN A 526 12.16 -2.91 15.79
CA GLN A 526 11.86 -4.33 15.52
C GLN A 526 10.65 -4.44 14.61
N TYR A 527 9.57 -3.70 14.88
CA TYR A 527 8.32 -3.79 14.13
C TYR A 527 8.49 -3.54 12.62
N VAL A 528 9.34 -2.58 12.25
CA VAL A 528 9.62 -2.24 10.84
C VAL A 528 10.75 -3.08 10.22
N MET A 529 11.22 -4.14 10.90
CA MET A 529 12.27 -5.00 10.39
C MET A 529 11.84 -5.65 9.07
N LEU A 530 12.75 -5.69 8.11
CA LEU A 530 12.62 -6.44 6.87
C LEU A 530 13.69 -7.53 6.85
N GLY A 531 13.34 -8.73 6.39
CA GLY A 531 14.29 -9.84 6.24
C GLY A 531 13.87 -11.09 7.00
N ASP A 532 14.85 -11.85 7.49
CA ASP A 532 14.62 -13.11 8.23
C ASP A 532 13.97 -12.82 9.59
N ALA A 533 12.80 -13.40 9.84
CA ALA A 533 12.04 -13.24 11.07
C ALA A 533 12.84 -13.66 12.32
N SER A 534 13.81 -14.57 12.19
CA SER A 534 14.67 -14.96 13.32
C SER A 534 15.62 -13.86 13.78
N GLY A 535 15.74 -12.76 13.03
CA GLY A 535 16.55 -11.60 13.40
C GLY A 535 15.82 -10.58 14.26
N MET A 536 14.52 -10.76 14.52
CA MET A 536 13.72 -9.80 15.29
C MET A 536 14.04 -9.84 16.79
N THR A 537 14.36 -11.03 17.30
CA THR A 537 14.78 -11.28 18.68
C THR A 537 16.02 -12.18 18.70
N ASP A 538 16.74 -12.20 19.81
CA ASP A 538 17.89 -13.08 19.99
C ASP A 538 17.51 -14.52 20.39
N GLY A 539 16.23 -14.77 20.66
CA GLY A 539 15.67 -16.06 21.09
C GLY A 539 16.01 -16.44 22.53
N LEU A 540 16.57 -15.54 23.33
CA LEU A 540 16.97 -15.76 24.72
C LEU A 540 16.00 -15.06 25.69
N ILE A 541 15.31 -15.86 26.49
CA ILE A 541 14.35 -15.37 27.48
C ILE A 541 14.99 -14.37 28.45
N ASN A 542 14.43 -13.16 28.52
CA ASN A 542 14.84 -12.07 29.41
C ASN A 542 16.32 -11.71 29.31
N ASN A 543 16.90 -11.64 28.11
CA ASN A 543 18.29 -11.18 27.98
C ASN A 543 18.42 -9.70 28.42
N PRO A 544 19.13 -9.40 29.53
CA PRO A 544 19.24 -8.02 30.00
C PRO A 544 20.14 -7.16 29.10
N ALA A 545 20.99 -7.78 28.27
CA ALA A 545 21.86 -7.06 27.34
C ALA A 545 21.10 -6.54 26.12
N ILE A 546 20.08 -7.27 25.68
CA ILE A 546 19.25 -6.97 24.52
C ILE A 546 17.79 -7.26 24.91
N PRO A 547 17.03 -6.27 25.44
CA PRO A 547 15.66 -6.48 25.90
C PRO A 547 14.68 -6.46 24.72
N ASP A 548 14.77 -7.47 23.86
CA ASP A 548 14.02 -7.56 22.60
C ASP A 548 12.81 -8.50 22.65
N ASP A 549 12.64 -9.29 23.74
CA ASP A 549 11.51 -10.20 23.95
C ASP A 549 10.17 -9.54 23.59
N ARG A 550 9.38 -10.24 22.76
CA ARG A 550 8.03 -9.81 22.40
C ARG A 550 7.11 -9.80 23.63
N TRP A 551 6.12 -8.93 23.59
CA TRP A 551 5.12 -8.76 24.63
C TRP A 551 3.83 -9.47 24.30
N VAL A 552 3.33 -10.27 25.23
CA VAL A 552 1.97 -10.81 25.18
C VAL A 552 1.00 -9.85 25.86
N PHE A 553 -0.05 -9.47 25.14
CA PHE A 553 -1.13 -8.65 25.63
C PHE A 553 -2.34 -9.51 26.01
N THR A 554 -3.19 -8.99 26.88
CA THR A 554 -4.48 -9.61 27.23
C THR A 554 -5.59 -8.58 27.21
N GLU A 555 -6.82 -9.02 26.98
CA GLU A 555 -8.00 -8.14 27.01
C GLU A 555 -9.20 -8.84 27.68
N GLU A 556 -10.23 -8.06 28.01
CA GLU A 556 -11.57 -8.56 28.33
C GLU A 556 -12.47 -8.39 27.11
N ASN A 557 -12.74 -9.48 26.39
CA ASN A 557 -13.55 -9.44 25.17
C ASN A 557 -14.39 -10.71 25.01
N PRO A 558 -15.60 -10.73 25.58
CA PRO A 558 -16.47 -11.91 25.52
C PRO A 558 -16.82 -12.34 24.09
N GLY A 559 -16.92 -11.39 23.14
CA GLY A 559 -17.22 -11.70 21.74
C GLY A 559 -16.10 -12.51 21.08
N ARG A 560 -14.84 -12.16 21.39
CA ARG A 560 -13.67 -12.88 20.87
C ARG A 560 -13.48 -14.23 21.54
N GLU A 561 -13.72 -14.31 22.84
CA GLU A 561 -13.70 -15.57 23.58
C GLU A 561 -14.73 -16.56 23.01
N LEU A 562 -15.97 -16.12 22.77
CA LEU A 562 -17.01 -16.96 22.19
C LEU A 562 -16.68 -17.43 20.76
N THR A 563 -16.18 -16.53 19.92
CA THR A 563 -15.79 -16.84 18.53
C THR A 563 -14.64 -17.85 18.51
N THR A 564 -13.60 -17.62 19.31
CA THR A 564 -12.44 -18.52 19.40
C THR A 564 -12.84 -19.90 19.93
N ALA A 565 -13.73 -19.96 20.93
CA ALA A 565 -14.25 -21.23 21.43
C ALA A 565 -14.98 -22.03 20.34
N ALA A 566 -15.77 -21.36 19.49
CA ALA A 566 -16.42 -22.00 18.35
C ALA A 566 -15.40 -22.51 17.32
N HIS A 567 -14.34 -21.75 17.05
CA HIS A 567 -13.26 -22.16 16.14
C HIS A 567 -12.48 -23.38 16.68
N LEU A 568 -12.14 -23.40 17.98
CA LEU A 568 -11.50 -24.56 18.62
C LEU A 568 -12.40 -25.81 18.62
N ALA A 569 -13.70 -25.63 18.83
CA ALA A 569 -14.66 -26.73 18.72
C ALA A 569 -14.79 -27.27 17.29
N ALA A 570 -14.45 -26.47 16.28
CA ALA A 570 -14.33 -26.92 14.89
C ALA A 570 -13.01 -27.67 14.66
N ALA A 571 -11.90 -27.10 15.11
CA ALA A 571 -10.58 -27.71 15.01
C ALA A 571 -10.53 -29.11 15.65
N SER A 572 -11.13 -29.26 16.84
CA SER A 572 -11.14 -30.54 17.55
C SER A 572 -11.85 -31.67 16.79
N ARG A 573 -12.79 -31.35 15.89
CA ARG A 573 -13.47 -32.38 15.07
C ARG A 573 -12.53 -32.99 14.04
N VAL A 574 -11.75 -32.16 13.38
CA VAL A 574 -10.86 -32.60 12.28
C VAL A 574 -9.50 -33.08 12.78
N LEU A 575 -9.06 -32.61 13.95
CA LEU A 575 -7.84 -33.08 14.59
C LEU A 575 -8.00 -34.42 15.31
N LYS A 576 -9.24 -34.88 15.54
CA LYS A 576 -9.49 -36.20 16.12
C LYS A 576 -8.92 -37.30 15.23
N GLY A 577 -8.11 -38.17 15.81
CA GLY A 577 -7.37 -39.23 15.11
C GLY A 577 -6.12 -38.74 14.36
N PHE A 578 -5.91 -37.43 14.27
CA PHE A 578 -4.68 -36.83 13.78
C PHE A 578 -3.74 -36.48 14.95
N ASN A 579 -4.23 -35.71 15.92
CA ASN A 579 -3.59 -35.44 17.20
C ASN A 579 -4.64 -35.41 18.32
N ASP A 580 -4.88 -36.55 18.97
CA ASP A 580 -5.89 -36.69 20.04
C ASP A 580 -5.51 -35.98 21.36
N THR A 581 -4.28 -35.49 21.49
CA THR A 581 -3.79 -34.83 22.72
C THR A 581 -4.04 -33.32 22.74
N LEU A 582 -4.34 -32.74 21.58
CA LEU A 582 -4.61 -31.33 21.36
C LEU A 582 -6.12 -31.09 21.34
#